data_AF-A0A237Z1Y5-F1
#
_entry.id   AF-A0A237Z1Y5-F1
#
_cell.length_a   1.000
_cell.length_b   1.000
_cell.length_c   1.000
_cell.angle_alpha   90.00
_cell.angle_beta   90.00
_cell.angle_gamma   90.00
#
_symmetry.space_group_name_H-M   'P 1'
#
loop_
_entity.id
_entity.type
_entity.pdbx_description
1 polymer ?
#
loop_
_entity_poly.entity_id
_entity_poly.type
_entity_poly.pdbx_seq_one_letter_code
_entity_poly.pdbx_strand_id
1 'polypeptide(L)'
;MNIHFTRLATGFPEPLVLPEDTDESYRVFHASAYADFRNCYLNQDISSIEQSDPASAKHARKGLIQLNENAYHGLPLEGFYSSTACHESGFRIQNAHKTVDVNVLRIRKSAVRIYWCYMNHSKAIMVLRILTKREDSNLHQNPKIKEIGDALLPFFNNPKGFQERII
;
A
#
# COMPACT_ATOMS: atom_id res chain seq x y z
N MET A 1 -11.65 -5.16 14.96
CA MET A 1 -11.80 -5.39 13.51
C MET A 1 -10.69 -6.35 13.09
N ASN A 2 -11.01 -7.43 12.37
CA ASN A 2 -9.99 -8.38 11.91
C ASN A 2 -9.56 -7.96 10.50
N ILE A 3 -8.41 -7.29 10.38
CA ILE A 3 -7.81 -6.99 9.07
C ILE A 3 -6.95 -8.18 8.65
N HIS A 4 -7.11 -8.57 7.40
CA HIS A 4 -6.29 -9.56 6.72
C HIS A 4 -5.37 -8.87 5.71
N PHE A 5 -4.25 -9.49 5.38
CA PHE A 5 -3.31 -9.00 4.39
C PHE A 5 -3.30 -9.91 3.18
N THR A 6 -3.46 -9.36 2.00
CA THR A 6 -3.40 -10.13 0.76
C THR A 6 -2.26 -9.62 -0.09
N ARG A 7 -1.61 -10.53 -0.79
CA ARG A 7 -0.61 -10.18 -1.80
C ARG A 7 -1.28 -9.39 -2.92
N LEU A 8 -0.67 -8.28 -3.29
CA LEU A 8 -1.13 -7.45 -4.40
C LEU A 8 -0.90 -8.21 -5.72
N ALA A 9 -1.98 -8.71 -6.30
CA ALA A 9 -2.00 -9.15 -7.69
C ALA A 9 -2.29 -7.94 -8.58
N THR A 10 -1.51 -7.78 -9.64
CA THR A 10 -1.71 -6.69 -10.60
C THR A 10 -1.83 -7.25 -12.00
N GLY A 11 -2.80 -6.73 -12.74
CA GLY A 11 -3.07 -7.06 -14.14
C GLY A 11 -3.96 -5.98 -14.72
N PHE A 12 -3.47 -5.26 -15.73
CA PHE A 12 -4.31 -4.36 -16.51
C PHE A 12 -3.67 -4.07 -17.87
N PRO A 13 -4.38 -4.25 -18.99
CA PRO A 13 -5.71 -4.85 -19.13
C PRO A 13 -5.73 -6.39 -18.98
N GLU A 14 -4.54 -6.98 -18.83
CA GLU A 14 -4.28 -8.41 -18.73
C GLU A 14 -4.71 -9.03 -17.38
N PRO A 15 -4.78 -10.37 -17.26
CA PRO A 15 -5.16 -11.05 -16.03
C PRO A 15 -4.30 -10.63 -14.84
N LEU A 16 -4.88 -10.71 -13.63
CA LEU A 16 -4.17 -10.48 -12.38
C LEU A 16 -3.04 -11.50 -12.24
N VAL A 17 -1.79 -11.03 -12.31
CA VAL A 17 -0.60 -11.86 -12.09
C VAL A 17 0.00 -11.51 -10.74
N LEU A 18 0.33 -12.53 -9.96
CA LEU A 18 1.21 -12.39 -8.81
C LEU A 18 2.64 -12.48 -9.31
N PRO A 19 3.49 -11.47 -9.06
CA PRO A 19 4.91 -11.58 -9.39
C PRO A 19 5.53 -12.77 -8.65
N GLU A 20 6.49 -13.45 -9.28
CA GLU A 20 7.23 -14.54 -8.64
C GLU A 20 8.00 -14.04 -7.40
N ASP A 21 8.08 -14.91 -6.39
CA ASP A 21 8.95 -14.68 -5.24
C ASP A 21 10.38 -15.02 -5.62
N THR A 22 11.25 -14.01 -5.57
CA THR A 22 12.69 -14.20 -5.64
C THR A 22 13.28 -13.81 -4.30
N ASP A 23 14.46 -14.32 -3.98
CA ASP A 23 15.15 -13.96 -2.73
C ASP A 23 15.45 -12.46 -2.67
N GLU A 24 15.45 -11.78 -3.81
CA GLU A 24 15.77 -10.38 -3.98
C GLU A 24 14.53 -9.49 -3.84
N SER A 25 13.36 -9.96 -4.29
CA SER A 25 12.14 -9.14 -4.42
C SER A 25 11.50 -8.74 -3.08
N TYR A 26 10.84 -7.58 -3.10
CA TYR A 26 9.86 -7.22 -2.08
C TYR A 26 8.48 -7.72 -2.49
N ARG A 27 7.77 -8.33 -1.53
CA ARG A 27 6.36 -8.72 -1.68
C ARG A 27 5.45 -7.54 -1.35
N VAL A 28 4.57 -7.19 -2.27
CA VAL A 28 3.60 -6.11 -2.04
C VAL A 28 2.30 -6.70 -1.49
N PHE A 29 1.82 -6.13 -0.40
CA PHE A 29 0.58 -6.52 0.28
C PHE A 29 -0.38 -5.35 0.39
N HIS A 30 -1.65 -5.66 0.61
CA HIS A 30 -2.68 -4.70 0.95
C HIS A 30 -3.66 -5.27 1.98
N ALA A 31 -4.35 -4.39 2.69
CA ALA A 31 -5.34 -4.79 3.68
C ALA A 31 -6.70 -5.17 3.06
N SER A 32 -7.38 -6.13 3.69
CA SER A 32 -8.75 -6.52 3.42
C SER A 32 -9.55 -6.65 4.72
N ALA A 33 -10.83 -6.26 4.66
CA ALA A 33 -11.77 -6.42 5.77
C ALA A 33 -12.20 -7.88 5.99
N TYR A 34 -12.03 -8.72 4.96
CA TYR A 34 -12.45 -10.10 4.94
C TYR A 34 -11.33 -10.99 4.41
N ALA A 35 -11.44 -12.29 4.65
CA ALA A 35 -10.61 -13.33 4.02
C ALA A 35 -10.94 -13.50 2.51
N ASP A 36 -11.10 -12.40 1.77
CA ASP A 36 -11.39 -12.36 0.35
C ASP A 36 -10.67 -11.15 -0.28
N PHE A 37 -9.80 -11.42 -1.25
CA PHE A 37 -9.01 -10.40 -1.96
C PHE A 37 -9.89 -9.44 -2.77
N ARG A 38 -11.07 -9.88 -3.22
CA ARG A 38 -12.00 -9.06 -4.03
C ARG A 38 -12.57 -7.90 -3.22
N ASN A 39 -12.69 -8.09 -1.91
CA ASN A 39 -13.24 -7.11 -0.97
C ASN A 39 -12.18 -6.24 -0.28
N CYS A 40 -10.98 -6.14 -0.87
CA CYS A 40 -9.91 -5.35 -0.27
C CYS A 40 -10.16 -3.84 -0.34
N TYR A 41 -9.53 -3.10 0.57
CA TYR A 41 -9.68 -1.65 0.65
C TYR A 41 -9.16 -0.93 -0.60
N LEU A 42 -8.16 -1.49 -1.29
CA LEU A 42 -7.66 -0.93 -2.55
C LEU A 42 -8.69 -1.00 -3.67
N ASN A 43 -9.41 -2.11 -3.81
CA ASN A 43 -10.47 -2.23 -4.80
C ASN A 43 -11.59 -1.23 -4.51
N GLN A 44 -11.95 -1.06 -3.23
CA GLN A 44 -12.93 -0.05 -2.82
C GLN A 44 -12.47 1.37 -3.18
N ASP A 45 -11.21 1.71 -2.90
CA ASP A 45 -10.64 3.01 -3.27
C ASP A 45 -10.67 3.22 -4.79
N ILE A 46 -10.22 2.24 -5.58
CA ILE A 46 -10.20 2.33 -7.05
C ILE A 46 -11.61 2.44 -7.61
N SER A 47 -12.58 1.64 -7.14
CA SER A 47 -13.96 1.71 -7.59
C SER A 47 -14.61 3.06 -7.23
N SER A 48 -14.34 3.59 -6.03
CA SER A 48 -14.84 4.91 -5.63
C SER A 48 -14.25 6.02 -6.49
N ILE A 49 -12.95 5.95 -6.81
CA ILE A 49 -12.30 6.90 -7.71
C ILE A 49 -12.92 6.77 -9.11
N GLU A 50 -13.07 5.55 -9.63
CA GLU A 50 -13.59 5.28 -10.97
C GLU A 50 -14.99 5.83 -11.22
N GLN A 51 -15.86 5.81 -10.21
CA GLN A 51 -17.20 6.41 -10.29
C GLN A 51 -17.17 7.93 -10.51
N SER A 52 -16.13 8.61 -10.03
CA SER A 52 -16.02 10.07 -10.08
C SER A 52 -15.03 10.58 -11.14
N ASP A 53 -13.95 9.83 -11.37
CA ASP A 53 -12.84 10.14 -12.27
C ASP A 53 -12.19 8.83 -12.80
N PRO A 54 -12.74 8.26 -13.89
CA PRO A 54 -12.22 7.04 -14.51
C PRO A 54 -10.75 7.15 -14.94
N ALA A 55 -10.29 8.34 -15.34
CA ALA A 55 -8.91 8.55 -15.76
C ALA A 55 -7.95 8.42 -14.57
N SER A 56 -8.31 8.99 -13.43
CA SER A 56 -7.57 8.81 -12.17
C SER A 56 -7.54 7.36 -11.70
N ALA A 57 -8.64 6.61 -11.84
CA ALA A 57 -8.66 5.18 -11.52
C ALA A 57 -7.70 4.37 -12.39
N LYS A 58 -7.62 4.68 -13.70
CA LYS A 58 -6.60 4.09 -14.59
C LYS A 58 -5.18 4.43 -14.16
N HIS A 59 -4.92 5.66 -13.72
CA HIS A 59 -3.61 6.04 -13.18
C HIS A 59 -3.28 5.33 -11.86
N ALA A 60 -4.26 5.10 -11.00
CA ALA A 60 -4.10 4.32 -9.77
C ALA A 60 -3.68 2.88 -10.06
N ARG A 61 -4.40 2.20 -10.98
CA ARG A 61 -4.06 0.84 -11.43
C ARG A 61 -2.65 0.77 -12.02
N LYS A 62 -2.29 1.70 -12.91
CA LYS A 62 -0.93 1.78 -13.46
C LYS A 62 0.14 2.02 -12.39
N GLY A 63 -0.16 2.85 -11.39
CA GLY A 63 0.75 3.10 -10.27
C GLY A 63 0.98 1.85 -9.42
N LEU A 64 -0.06 1.06 -9.17
CA LEU A 64 0.05 -0.23 -8.47
C LEU A 64 0.86 -1.25 -9.27
N ILE A 65 0.65 -1.34 -10.59
CA ILE A 65 1.46 -2.20 -11.48
C ILE A 65 2.93 -1.82 -11.38
N GLN A 66 3.25 -0.53 -11.57
CA GLN A 66 4.64 -0.06 -11.48
C GLN A 66 5.24 -0.30 -10.10
N LEU A 67 4.45 -0.15 -9.02
CA LEU A 67 4.90 -0.46 -7.67
C LEU A 67 5.29 -1.93 -7.53
N ASN A 68 4.47 -2.84 -8.06
CA ASN A 68 4.70 -4.28 -8.01
C ASN A 68 5.93 -4.68 -8.85
N GLU A 69 6.07 -4.11 -10.05
CA GLU A 69 7.23 -4.29 -10.92
C GLU A 69 8.53 -3.78 -10.25
N ASN A 70 8.51 -2.58 -9.69
CA ASN A 70 9.66 -2.03 -8.99
C ASN A 70 10.02 -2.85 -7.74
N ALA A 71 9.01 -3.34 -7.01
CA ALA A 71 9.22 -4.17 -5.82
C ALA A 71 9.88 -5.51 -6.18
N TYR A 72 9.54 -6.07 -7.34
CA TYR A 72 10.15 -7.29 -7.87
C TYR A 72 11.68 -7.16 -8.05
N HIS A 73 12.18 -5.96 -8.37
CA HIS A 73 13.61 -5.72 -8.58
C HIS A 73 14.46 -5.63 -7.30
N GLY A 74 13.88 -5.72 -6.11
CA GLY A 74 14.61 -5.97 -4.86
C GLY A 74 15.45 -4.82 -4.28
N LEU A 75 15.59 -3.70 -4.99
CA LEU A 75 16.17 -2.46 -4.43
C LEU A 75 15.11 -1.72 -3.59
N PRO A 76 15.53 -0.83 -2.66
CA PRO A 76 14.60 0.10 -2.05
C PRO A 76 13.79 0.84 -3.14
N LEU A 77 12.47 0.78 -3.04
CA LEU A 77 11.53 1.36 -3.99
C LEU A 77 11.79 2.83 -4.28
N GLU A 78 12.24 3.59 -3.28
CA GLU A 78 12.62 5.00 -3.42
C GLU A 78 13.73 5.20 -4.45
N GLY A 79 14.57 4.20 -4.69
CA GLY A 79 15.58 4.21 -5.75
C GLY A 79 14.99 4.15 -7.17
N PHE A 80 13.75 3.67 -7.34
CA PHE A 80 13.08 3.58 -8.65
C PHE A 80 12.17 4.77 -8.96
N TYR A 81 12.02 5.72 -8.03
CA TYR A 81 11.20 6.91 -8.20
C TYR A 81 12.01 8.18 -7.96
N SER A 82 11.76 9.23 -8.73
CA SER A 82 12.33 10.55 -8.42
C SER A 82 11.78 11.09 -7.10
N SER A 83 12.52 11.99 -6.46
CA SER A 83 12.09 12.70 -5.23
C SER A 83 10.79 13.49 -5.39
N THR A 84 10.41 13.83 -6.62
CA THR A 84 9.13 14.47 -6.95
C THR A 84 7.97 13.48 -7.03
N ALA A 85 8.26 12.22 -7.37
CA ALA A 85 7.30 11.15 -7.58
C ALA A 85 7.07 10.32 -6.33
N CYS A 86 8.12 10.02 -5.56
CA CYS A 86 8.03 9.30 -4.29
C CYS A 86 8.76 10.04 -3.18
N HIS A 87 8.06 10.25 -2.07
CA HIS A 87 8.58 10.99 -0.92
C HIS A 87 7.76 10.69 0.32
N GLU A 88 8.30 11.11 1.46
CA GLU A 88 7.61 11.05 2.73
C GLU A 88 6.29 11.82 2.68
N SER A 89 5.24 11.19 3.21
CA SER A 89 3.92 11.79 3.26
C SER A 89 3.77 12.81 4.39
N GLY A 90 4.67 12.80 5.37
CA GLY A 90 4.53 13.51 6.64
C GLY A 90 3.61 12.79 7.65
N PHE A 91 2.96 11.69 7.26
CA PHE A 91 2.23 10.81 8.16
C PHE A 91 3.16 9.71 8.70
N ARG A 92 3.00 9.38 9.97
CA ARG A 92 3.77 8.33 10.66
C ARG A 92 2.82 7.40 11.39
N ILE A 93 3.03 6.09 11.23
CA ILE A 93 2.31 5.09 12.01
C ILE A 93 3.09 4.90 13.30
N GLN A 94 2.46 5.25 14.43
CA GLN A 94 3.09 5.22 15.75
C GLN A 94 2.17 4.58 16.77
N ASN A 95 2.73 3.72 17.62
CA ASN A 95 2.01 3.29 18.81
C ASN A 95 2.06 4.37 19.91
N ALA A 96 1.19 4.27 20.91
CA ALA A 96 1.10 5.26 22.00
C ALA A 96 2.44 5.46 22.75
N HIS A 97 3.29 4.44 22.76
CA HIS A 97 4.60 4.44 23.40
C HIS A 97 5.75 4.91 22.48
N LYS A 98 5.48 5.25 21.22
CA LYS A 98 6.44 5.63 20.17
C LYS A 98 7.60 4.63 19.96
N THR A 99 7.42 3.37 20.35
CA THR A 99 8.44 2.33 20.18
C THR A 99 8.42 1.72 18.78
N VAL A 100 7.33 1.92 18.05
CA VAL A 100 7.22 1.62 16.62
C VAL A 100 6.93 2.94 15.93
N ASP A 101 7.82 3.35 15.04
CA ASP A 101 7.69 4.57 14.25
C ASP A 101 7.99 4.24 12.79
N VAL A 102 6.96 4.25 11.97
CA VAL A 102 7.05 3.86 10.56
C VAL A 102 6.70 5.04 9.70
N ASN A 103 7.66 5.44 8.86
CA ASN A 103 7.45 6.48 7.87
C ASN A 103 6.50 5.95 6.80
N VAL A 104 5.44 6.71 6.52
CA VAL A 104 4.56 6.43 5.39
C VAL A 104 5.03 7.25 4.20
N LEU A 105 5.30 6.53 3.12
CA LEU A 105 5.71 7.07 1.84
C LEU A 105 4.50 7.21 0.92
N ARG A 106 4.65 8.07 -0.09
CA ARG A 106 3.59 8.33 -1.04
C ARG A 106 4.15 8.45 -2.45
N ILE A 107 3.60 7.65 -3.36
CA ILE A 107 3.82 7.79 -4.79
C ILE A 107 2.74 8.69 -5.38
N ARG A 108 3.15 9.74 -6.11
CA ARG A 108 2.27 10.62 -6.86
C ARG A 108 2.14 10.15 -8.31
N LYS A 109 0.92 9.83 -8.75
CA LYS A 109 0.61 9.56 -10.17
C LYS A 109 -0.57 10.41 -10.60
N SER A 110 -0.31 11.47 -11.36
CA SER A 110 -1.35 12.41 -11.79
C SER A 110 -2.16 12.95 -10.59
N ALA A 111 -3.48 12.77 -10.59
CA ALA A 111 -4.39 13.18 -9.52
C ALA A 111 -4.60 12.14 -8.40
N VAL A 112 -3.86 11.02 -8.39
CA VAL A 112 -3.92 10.01 -7.32
C VAL A 112 -2.62 9.88 -6.55
N ARG A 113 -2.73 9.33 -5.34
CA ARG A 113 -1.67 9.18 -4.36
C ARG A 113 -1.75 7.79 -3.78
N ILE A 114 -0.68 7.01 -3.95
CA ILE A 114 -0.58 5.65 -3.43
C ILE A 114 0.28 5.72 -2.17
N TYR A 115 -0.33 5.39 -1.03
CA TYR A 115 0.31 5.43 0.28
C TYR A 115 0.81 4.05 0.66
N TRP A 116 2.06 3.96 1.09
CA TRP A 116 2.69 2.68 1.40
C TRP A 116 3.79 2.82 2.46
N CYS A 117 4.22 1.70 3.03
CA CYS A 117 5.35 1.62 3.96
C CYS A 117 6.05 0.27 3.87
N TYR A 118 7.29 0.19 4.36
CA TYR A 118 8.01 -1.07 4.51
C TYR A 118 7.63 -1.79 5.80
N MET A 119 7.54 -3.12 5.71
CA MET A 119 7.59 -4.01 6.86
C MET A 119 9.04 -4.46 7.05
N ASN A 120 9.75 -3.83 7.98
CA ASN A 120 11.21 -3.93 8.16
C ASN A 120 11.78 -5.35 8.32
N HIS A 121 10.94 -6.35 8.61
CA HIS A 121 11.37 -7.72 8.93
C HIS A 121 11.15 -8.77 7.83
N SER A 122 10.53 -8.43 6.69
CA SER A 122 9.96 -9.49 5.80
C SER A 122 10.10 -9.25 4.30
N LYS A 123 10.98 -8.33 3.84
CA LYS A 123 11.00 -7.85 2.44
C LYS A 123 9.58 -7.65 1.93
N ALA A 124 8.80 -6.90 2.69
CA ALA A 124 7.39 -6.70 2.41
C ALA A 124 7.07 -5.20 2.40
N ILE A 125 6.20 -4.83 1.48
CA ILE A 125 5.64 -3.49 1.34
C ILE A 125 4.16 -3.61 1.64
N MET A 126 3.65 -2.70 2.45
CA MET A 126 2.22 -2.59 2.70
C MET A 126 1.67 -1.36 2.01
N VAL A 127 0.78 -1.56 1.05
CA VAL A 127 -0.04 -0.49 0.47
C VAL A 127 -1.20 -0.23 1.43
N LEU A 128 -1.24 0.99 1.96
CA LEU A 128 -2.23 1.41 2.93
C LEU A 128 -3.54 1.76 2.21
N ARG A 129 -3.53 2.82 1.41
CA ARG A 129 -4.72 3.34 0.70
C ARG A 129 -4.32 4.06 -0.57
N ILE A 130 -5.32 4.27 -1.44
CA ILE A 130 -5.20 5.16 -2.60
C ILE A 130 -6.12 6.34 -2.36
N LEU A 131 -5.55 7.54 -2.39
CA LEU A 131 -6.28 8.79 -2.20
C LEU A 131 -6.24 9.62 -3.48
N THR A 132 -7.33 10.35 -3.73
CA THR A 132 -7.31 11.44 -4.70
C THR A 132 -6.49 12.62 -4.17
N LYS A 133 -6.04 13.52 -5.06
CA LYS A 133 -5.35 14.78 -4.68
C LYS A 133 -6.17 15.63 -3.71
N ARG A 134 -7.50 15.54 -3.73
CA ARG A 134 -8.36 16.27 -2.80
C ARG A 134 -8.33 15.68 -1.39
N GLU A 135 -8.43 14.36 -1.28
CA GLU A 135 -8.32 13.64 0.00
C GLU A 135 -6.91 13.77 0.60
N ASP A 136 -5.89 13.83 -0.25
CA ASP A 136 -4.48 14.01 0.08
C ASP A 136 -4.21 15.32 0.85
N SER A 137 -4.89 16.41 0.49
CA SER A 137 -4.73 17.72 1.14
C SER A 137 -5.10 17.69 2.63
N ASN A 138 -5.92 16.72 3.06
CA ASN A 138 -6.38 16.56 4.43
C ASN A 138 -5.81 15.29 5.10
N LEU A 139 -4.60 14.87 4.70
CA LEU A 139 -3.98 13.61 5.11
C LEU A 139 -4.03 13.35 6.62
N HIS A 140 -3.66 14.33 7.45
CA HIS A 140 -3.60 14.16 8.91
C HIS A 140 -4.98 13.90 9.55
N GLN A 141 -6.05 14.23 8.83
CA GLN A 141 -7.43 13.99 9.26
C GLN A 141 -8.04 12.79 8.53
N ASN A 142 -7.29 12.09 7.67
CA ASN A 142 -7.83 11.03 6.84
C ASN A 142 -7.89 9.71 7.63
N PRO A 143 -9.10 9.25 8.04
CA PRO A 143 -9.23 8.07 8.88
C PRO A 143 -8.79 6.79 8.17
N LYS A 144 -8.87 6.77 6.84
CA LYS A 144 -8.63 5.58 6.00
C LYS A 144 -7.21 5.02 6.16
N ILE A 145 -6.21 5.90 6.22
CA ILE A 145 -4.80 5.51 6.37
C ILE A 145 -4.50 5.13 7.81
N LYS A 146 -5.02 5.91 8.76
CA LYS A 146 -4.84 5.68 10.20
C LYS A 146 -5.40 4.32 10.62
N GLU A 147 -6.58 3.96 10.14
CA GLU A 147 -7.24 2.68 10.43
C GLU A 147 -6.35 1.47 10.09
N ILE A 148 -5.81 1.44 8.88
CA ILE A 148 -4.92 0.34 8.44
C ILE A 148 -3.57 0.43 9.16
N GLY A 149 -3.03 1.63 9.33
CA GLY A 149 -1.79 1.85 10.08
C GLY A 149 -1.86 1.31 11.50
N ASP A 150 -2.93 1.62 12.23
CA ASP A 150 -3.17 1.15 13.59
C ASP A 150 -3.29 -0.38 13.65
N ALA A 151 -3.92 -0.99 12.64
CA ALA A 151 -4.02 -2.44 12.54
C ALA A 151 -2.67 -3.11 12.21
N LEU A 152 -1.74 -2.41 11.55
CA LEU A 152 -0.41 -2.91 11.23
C LEU A 152 0.57 -2.83 12.41
N LEU A 153 0.33 -1.94 13.38
CA LEU A 153 1.22 -1.68 14.51
C LEU A 153 1.74 -2.94 15.22
N PRO A 154 0.89 -3.94 15.57
CA PRO A 154 1.35 -5.14 16.26
C PRO A 154 2.32 -5.99 15.44
N PHE A 155 2.34 -5.79 14.12
CA PHE A 155 3.04 -6.66 13.19
C PHE A 155 4.40 -6.11 12.75
N PHE A 156 4.70 -4.81 12.89
CA PHE A 156 5.98 -4.25 12.44
C PHE A 156 7.22 -4.87 13.11
N ASN A 157 7.08 -5.37 14.34
CA ASN A 157 8.14 -6.10 15.05
C ASN A 157 7.80 -7.58 15.29
N ASN A 158 6.73 -8.10 14.67
CA ASN A 158 6.27 -9.49 14.83
C ASN A 158 6.02 -10.16 13.46
N PRO A 159 7.06 -10.74 12.83
CA PRO A 159 6.94 -11.36 11.52
C PRO A 159 6.00 -12.57 11.50
N LYS A 160 5.99 -13.38 12.57
CA LYS A 160 5.11 -14.55 12.67
C LYS A 160 3.64 -14.15 12.68
N GLY A 161 3.28 -13.18 13.53
CA GLY A 161 1.92 -12.65 13.59
C GLY A 161 1.48 -11.99 12.28
N PHE A 162 2.40 -11.37 11.53
CA PHE A 162 2.11 -10.88 10.19
C PHE A 162 1.76 -12.02 9.23
N GLN A 163 2.57 -13.08 9.19
CA GLN A 163 2.35 -14.24 8.32
C GLN A 163 1.02 -14.95 8.60
N GLU A 164 0.63 -15.08 9.86
CA GLU A 164 -0.66 -15.67 10.28
C GLU A 164 -1.89 -14.85 9.83
N ARG A 165 -1.70 -13.59 9.43
CA ARG A 165 -2.75 -12.70 8.92
C ARG A 165 -2.82 -12.64 7.39
N ILE A 166 -1.88 -13.29 6.70
CA ILE A 166 -1.90 -13.38 5.25
C ILE A 166 -2.98 -14.39 4.84
N ILE A 167 -3.78 -14.02 3.83
CA ILE A 167 -4.81 -14.86 3.22
C ILE A 167 -4.46 -15.19 1.76
#